data_AF-A0A8T7GN09-F1
#
_entry.id   AF-A0A8T7GN09-F1
#
_cell.length_a   1.000
_cell.length_b   1.000
_cell.length_c   1.000
_cell.angle_alpha   90.00
_cell.angle_beta   90.00
_cell.angle_gamma   90.00
#
_symmetry.space_group_name_H-M   'P 1'
#
loop_
_entity.id
_entity.type
_entity.pdbx_description
1 polymer ?
#
loop_
_entity_poly.entity_id
_entity_poly.type
_entity_poly.pdbx_seq_one_letter_code
_entity_poly.pdbx_strand_id
1 'polypeptide(L)'
;MAAAARRRVVERRMKEVLLEAARRAGVDPGELAEWLSYAAGVRAEASWSSVRRAVLRPEVSAQELAAFLVTEGVEVPEGELLEALGEVFLGGRAPRLPRGAAGAGGASGQAHGQREGGGRSRGAAGGEE
;
A
#
# COMPACT_ATOMS: atom_id res chain seq x y z
N MET A 1 -12.24 19.27 -10.23
CA MET A 1 -10.86 19.75 -10.45
C MET A 1 -9.92 19.39 -9.28
N ALA A 2 -10.22 19.77 -8.03
CA ALA A 2 -9.35 19.54 -6.86
C ALA A 2 -8.82 18.10 -6.66
N ALA A 3 -9.66 17.07 -6.88
CA ALA A 3 -9.26 15.67 -6.70
C ALA A 3 -8.09 15.22 -7.60
N ALA A 4 -8.04 15.69 -8.85
CA ALA A 4 -6.96 15.35 -9.79
C ALA A 4 -5.64 16.04 -9.39
N ALA A 5 -5.69 17.27 -8.88
CA ALA A 5 -4.53 17.96 -8.33
C ALA A 5 -3.99 17.24 -7.08
N ARG A 6 -4.88 16.87 -6.13
CA ARG A 6 -4.51 16.08 -4.94
C ARG A 6 -3.87 14.75 -5.32
N ARG A 7 -4.44 14.01 -6.28
CA ARG A 7 -3.84 12.75 -6.77
C ARG A 7 -2.42 12.95 -7.32
N ARG A 8 -2.15 14.03 -8.08
CA ARG A 8 -0.80 14.32 -8.59
C ARG A 8 0.20 14.65 -7.47
N VAL A 9 -0.24 15.34 -6.41
CA VAL A 9 0.60 15.63 -5.23
C VAL A 9 0.94 14.32 -4.49
N VAL A 10 -0.06 13.47 -4.25
CA VAL A 10 0.13 12.12 -3.68
C VAL A 10 1.13 11.30 -4.49
N GLU A 11 0.87 11.15 -5.80
CA GLU A 11 1.71 10.36 -6.70
C GLU A 11 3.18 10.82 -6.65
N ARG A 12 3.40 12.13 -6.68
CA ARG A 12 4.73 12.74 -6.57
C ARG A 12 5.39 12.43 -5.24
N ARG A 13 4.66 12.50 -4.12
CA ARG A 13 5.19 12.22 -2.78
C ARG A 13 5.54 10.74 -2.59
N MET A 14 4.68 9.83 -3.07
CA MET A 14 4.95 8.39 -3.04
C MET A 14 6.23 8.05 -3.82
N LYS A 15 6.43 8.63 -5.01
CA LYS A 15 7.66 8.49 -5.78
C LYS A 15 8.91 9.02 -5.07
N GLU A 16 8.80 10.13 -4.35
CA GLU A 16 9.92 10.66 -3.54
C GLU A 16 10.30 9.68 -2.42
N VAL A 17 9.32 9.12 -1.68
CA VAL A 17 9.56 8.12 -0.63
C VAL A 17 10.21 6.85 -1.21
N LEU A 18 9.68 6.34 -2.33
CA LEU A 18 10.22 5.14 -2.99
C LEU A 18 11.65 5.34 -3.50
N LEU A 19 11.98 6.53 -4.04
CA LEU A 19 13.35 6.86 -4.45
C LEU A 19 14.33 6.91 -3.27
N GLU A 20 13.95 7.51 -2.15
CA GLU A 20 14.81 7.54 -0.96
C GLU A 20 14.94 6.14 -0.33
N ALA A 21 13.91 5.29 -0.38
CA ALA A 21 14.00 3.89 0.01
C ALA A 21 14.98 3.09 -0.88
N ALA A 22 14.85 3.20 -2.21
CA ALA A 22 15.76 2.58 -3.18
C ALA A 22 17.22 2.99 -2.94
N ARG A 23 17.44 4.29 -2.72
CA ARG A 23 18.77 4.86 -2.44
C ARG A 23 19.34 4.39 -1.10
N ARG A 24 18.50 4.24 -0.07
CA ARG A 24 18.86 3.72 1.27
C ARG A 24 19.22 2.24 1.22
N ALA A 25 18.54 1.47 0.37
CA ALA A 25 18.81 0.05 0.10
C ALA A 25 20.03 -0.19 -0.81
N GLY A 26 20.50 0.83 -1.53
CA GLY A 26 21.70 0.74 -2.37
C GLY A 26 21.47 0.24 -3.79
N VAL A 27 20.23 0.30 -4.31
CA VAL A 27 19.88 -0.04 -5.71
C VAL A 27 20.75 0.77 -6.67
N ASP A 28 21.23 0.17 -7.77
CA ASP A 28 22.07 0.90 -8.71
C ASP A 28 21.24 1.89 -9.55
N PRO A 29 21.67 3.16 -9.71
CA PRO A 29 20.95 4.13 -10.53
C PRO A 29 20.98 3.81 -12.04
N GLY A 30 21.86 2.92 -12.50
CA GLY A 30 21.87 2.37 -13.86
C GLY A 30 20.77 1.33 -14.06
N GLU A 31 20.59 0.38 -13.14
CA GLU A 31 19.46 -0.57 -13.14
C GLU A 31 18.11 0.16 -13.17
N LEU A 32 17.97 1.18 -12.32
CA LEU A 32 16.80 2.09 -12.30
C LEU A 32 16.62 2.85 -13.63
N ALA A 33 17.70 3.25 -14.29
CA ALA A 33 17.64 3.95 -15.58
C ALA A 33 17.26 3.01 -16.75
N GLU A 34 17.71 1.76 -16.71
CA GLU A 34 17.32 0.71 -17.65
C GLU A 34 15.84 0.35 -17.49
N TRP A 35 15.39 0.10 -16.24
CA TRP A 35 13.99 -0.14 -15.93
C TRP A 35 13.09 1.02 -16.39
N LEU A 36 13.48 2.27 -16.15
CA LEU A 36 12.76 3.46 -16.64
C LEU A 36 12.61 3.48 -18.16
N SER A 37 13.66 3.07 -18.88
CA SER A 37 13.64 3.01 -20.34
C SER A 37 12.76 1.86 -20.86
N TYR A 38 12.72 0.71 -20.16
CA TYR A 38 11.91 -0.45 -20.55
C TYR A 38 10.43 -0.30 -20.18
N ALA A 39 10.14 0.05 -18.93
CA ALA A 39 8.77 0.09 -18.40
C ALA A 39 8.00 1.37 -18.79
N ALA A 40 8.66 2.53 -18.73
CA ALA A 40 8.02 3.83 -18.95
C ALA A 40 8.43 4.53 -20.26
N GLY A 41 9.37 3.94 -21.03
CA GLY A 41 9.94 4.59 -22.22
C GLY A 41 10.75 5.87 -21.90
N VAL A 42 11.12 6.08 -20.64
CA VAL A 42 11.80 7.28 -20.15
C VAL A 42 13.30 7.01 -20.06
N ARG A 43 14.10 7.70 -20.88
CA ARG A 43 15.56 7.66 -20.75
C ARG A 43 16.02 8.48 -19.56
N ALA A 44 16.91 7.90 -18.77
CA ALA A 44 17.69 8.55 -17.73
C ALA A 44 19.18 8.17 -17.90
N GLU A 45 20.07 8.97 -17.33
CA GLU A 45 21.48 8.56 -17.14
C GLU A 45 21.59 7.76 -15.83
N ALA A 46 22.63 6.93 -15.71
CA ALA A 46 22.98 6.18 -14.51
C ALA A 46 23.51 7.09 -13.38
N SER A 47 22.67 8.02 -12.92
CA SER A 47 22.94 8.88 -11.78
C SER A 47 21.64 9.23 -11.05
N TRP A 48 21.69 9.27 -9.72
CA TRP A 48 20.52 9.59 -8.87
C TRP A 48 19.83 10.90 -9.26
N SER A 49 20.58 11.92 -9.67
CA SER A 49 20.02 13.19 -10.13
C SER A 49 19.22 13.05 -11.44
N SER A 50 19.64 12.19 -12.36
CA SER A 50 18.92 11.93 -13.62
C SER A 50 17.71 11.02 -13.38
N VAL A 51 17.89 9.91 -12.67
CA VAL A 51 16.82 8.98 -12.27
C VAL A 51 15.71 9.71 -11.51
N ARG A 52 16.05 10.57 -10.53
CA ARG A 52 15.05 11.36 -9.79
C ARG A 52 14.24 12.27 -10.68
N ARG A 53 14.86 12.95 -11.66
CA ARG A 53 14.13 13.79 -12.63
C ARG A 53 13.19 12.95 -13.51
N ALA A 54 13.64 11.77 -13.93
CA ALA A 54 12.88 10.84 -14.76
C ALA A 54 11.67 10.22 -14.03
N VAL A 55 11.87 9.67 -12.83
CA VAL A 55 10.79 9.07 -12.00
C VAL A 55 9.68 10.07 -11.70
N LEU A 56 10.02 11.34 -11.44
CA LEU A 56 9.02 12.38 -11.11
C LEU A 56 8.17 12.84 -12.31
N ARG A 57 8.43 12.34 -13.53
CA ARG A 57 7.58 12.63 -14.70
C ARG A 57 6.22 11.91 -14.63
N PRO A 58 5.19 12.37 -15.38
CA PRO A 58 3.87 11.76 -15.36
C PRO A 58 3.78 10.33 -15.94
N GLU A 59 4.70 9.92 -16.80
CA GLU A 59 4.65 8.63 -17.51
C GLU A 59 5.04 7.43 -16.62
N VAL A 60 5.82 7.66 -15.57
CA VAL A 60 6.22 6.63 -14.60
C VAL A 60 5.11 6.48 -13.56
N SER A 61 4.69 5.27 -13.17
CA SER A 61 3.82 5.11 -11.99
C SER A 61 4.60 4.90 -10.69
N ALA A 62 4.09 5.45 -9.58
CA ALA A 62 4.52 5.08 -8.23
C ALA A 62 4.28 3.59 -7.94
N GLN A 63 3.22 3.00 -8.51
CA GLN A 63 2.89 1.59 -8.32
C GLN A 63 3.88 0.66 -9.05
N GLU A 64 4.27 1.01 -10.28
CA GLU A 64 5.25 0.25 -11.06
C GLU A 64 6.65 0.36 -10.44
N LEU A 65 7.02 1.56 -9.96
CA LEU A 65 8.27 1.76 -9.21
C LEU A 65 8.30 0.91 -7.94
N ALA A 66 7.21 0.86 -7.18
CA ALA A 66 7.12 0.01 -5.99
C ALA A 66 7.24 -1.49 -6.33
N ALA A 67 6.62 -1.94 -7.43
CA ALA A 67 6.71 -3.33 -7.87
C ALA A 67 8.13 -3.71 -8.34
N PHE A 68 8.83 -2.79 -9.01
CA PHE A 68 10.25 -2.96 -9.35
C PHE A 68 11.10 -3.10 -8.08
N LEU A 69 10.98 -2.17 -7.13
CA LEU A 69 11.76 -2.18 -5.90
C LEU A 69 11.55 -3.45 -5.06
N VAL A 70 10.31 -3.97 -4.98
CA VAL A 70 10.04 -5.27 -4.33
C VAL A 70 10.72 -6.44 -5.05
N THR A 71 10.87 -6.37 -6.37
CA THR A 71 11.58 -7.38 -7.18
C THR A 71 13.09 -7.34 -6.90
N GLU A 72 13.66 -6.14 -6.73
CA GLU A 72 15.04 -5.91 -6.27
C GLU A 72 15.25 -6.18 -4.76
N GLY A 73 14.26 -6.76 -4.07
CA GLY A 73 14.34 -7.10 -2.64
C GLY A 73 14.31 -5.89 -1.69
N VAL A 74 13.97 -4.70 -2.17
CA VAL A 74 13.82 -3.50 -1.34
C VAL A 74 12.50 -3.54 -0.59
N GLU A 75 12.57 -3.53 0.74
CA GLU A 75 11.40 -3.40 1.60
C GLU A 75 10.79 -2.00 1.45
N VAL A 76 9.55 -1.92 0.96
CA VAL A 76 8.83 -0.66 0.78
C VAL A 76 8.32 -0.19 2.15
N PRO A 77 8.67 1.01 2.62
CA PRO A 77 8.27 1.48 3.95
C PRO A 77 6.78 1.84 3.96
N GLU A 78 5.91 0.86 4.25
CA GLU A 78 4.45 1.04 4.26
C GLU A 78 4.02 2.21 5.17
N GLY A 79 4.71 2.43 6.31
CA GLY A 79 4.47 3.54 7.22
C GLY A 79 4.73 4.92 6.58
N GLU A 80 5.95 5.14 6.06
CA GLU A 80 6.32 6.39 5.36
C GLU A 80 5.38 6.65 4.16
N LEU A 81 4.96 5.59 3.47
CA LEU A 81 4.02 5.65 2.35
C LEU A 81 2.59 6.00 2.81
N LEU A 82 2.12 5.46 3.93
CA LEU A 82 0.81 5.77 4.52
C LEU A 82 0.75 7.19 5.12
N GLU A 83 1.85 7.71 5.66
CA GLU A 83 1.96 9.11 6.09
C GLU A 83 1.92 10.07 4.89
N ALA A 84 2.70 9.79 3.84
CA ALA A 84 2.66 10.54 2.58
C ALA A 84 1.26 10.56 1.93
N LEU A 85 0.46 9.51 2.15
CA LEU A 85 -0.96 9.49 1.80
C LEU A 85 -1.77 10.35 2.78
N GLY A 86 -1.61 10.13 4.09
CA GLY A 86 -2.33 10.80 5.17
C GLY A 86 -2.29 12.33 5.09
N GLU A 87 -1.11 12.92 4.88
CA GLU A 87 -0.92 14.38 4.77
C GLU A 87 -1.79 15.03 3.69
N VAL A 88 -2.03 14.33 2.57
CA VAL A 88 -2.86 14.83 1.45
C VAL A 88 -4.34 14.41 1.59
N PHE A 89 -4.61 13.37 2.39
CA PHE A 89 -5.93 12.80 2.64
C PHE A 89 -6.55 13.22 4.00
N LEU A 90 -6.06 14.29 4.64
CA LEU A 90 -6.74 15.02 5.75
C LEU A 90 -8.08 15.63 5.27
N GLY A 91 -9.06 14.75 5.05
CA GLY A 91 -10.32 15.03 4.36
C GLY A 91 -11.03 13.82 3.77
N GLY A 92 -10.43 12.62 3.76
CA GLY A 92 -11.18 11.38 3.50
C GLY A 92 -10.41 10.17 2.97
N ARG A 93 -10.31 9.13 3.83
CA ARG A 93 -10.06 7.71 3.53
C ARG A 93 -8.76 7.37 2.76
N ALA A 94 -7.80 6.79 3.48
CA ALA A 94 -6.55 6.26 2.91
C ALA A 94 -6.80 5.25 1.77
N PRO A 95 -6.03 5.30 0.67
CA PRO A 95 -6.13 4.33 -0.41
C PRO A 95 -5.58 2.97 0.04
N ARG A 96 -6.19 1.89 -0.47
CA ARG A 96 -5.74 0.52 -0.22
C ARG A 96 -4.52 0.22 -1.08
N LEU A 97 -3.38 0.00 -0.45
CA LEU A 97 -2.18 -0.53 -1.11
C LEU A 97 -2.44 -1.96 -1.62
N PRO A 98 -1.79 -2.40 -2.72
CA PRO A 98 -1.87 -3.77 -3.18
C PRO A 98 -1.36 -4.73 -2.09
N ARG A 99 -2.22 -5.66 -1.64
CA ARG A 99 -1.93 -6.53 -0.51
C ARG A 99 -0.99 -7.66 -0.93
N GLY A 100 0.31 -7.43 -0.79
CA GLY A 100 1.36 -8.34 -1.27
C GLY A 100 2.69 -8.30 -0.50
N ALA A 101 2.65 -8.04 0.83
CA ALA A 101 3.84 -8.14 1.70
C ALA A 101 3.50 -8.49 3.16
N ALA A 102 2.41 -7.93 3.72
CA ALA A 102 2.02 -8.20 5.11
C ALA A 102 1.45 -9.63 5.31
N GLY A 103 2.25 -10.49 5.94
CA GLY A 103 1.83 -11.83 6.37
C GLY A 103 0.64 -11.79 7.33
N ALA A 104 -0.42 -12.54 7.02
CA ALA A 104 -1.66 -12.56 7.79
C ALA A 104 -1.80 -13.84 8.63
N GLY A 105 -0.99 -13.94 9.69
CA GLY A 105 -1.45 -14.65 10.88
C GLY A 105 -2.57 -13.83 11.55
N GLY A 106 -3.57 -14.49 12.14
CA GLY A 106 -4.63 -13.82 12.90
C GLY A 106 -5.93 -13.55 12.15
N ALA A 107 -6.66 -14.62 11.82
CA ALA A 107 -8.10 -14.52 11.54
C ALA A 107 -8.87 -14.37 12.87
N SER A 108 -9.18 -13.14 13.27
CA SER A 108 -10.14 -12.88 14.34
C SER A 108 -11.56 -13.15 13.86
N GLY A 109 -12.36 -13.85 14.68
CA GLY A 109 -13.74 -14.21 14.38
C GLY A 109 -14.65 -14.14 15.61
N GLN A 110 -14.70 -13.00 16.30
CA GLN A 110 -15.79 -12.73 17.24
C GLN A 110 -17.09 -12.50 16.47
N ALA A 111 -18.15 -13.23 16.83
CA ALA A 111 -19.52 -12.91 16.45
C ALA A 111 -20.37 -12.84 17.72
N HIS A 112 -20.87 -11.64 18.04
CA HIS A 112 -21.69 -11.35 19.21
C HIS A 112 -23.12 -10.97 18.75
N GLY A 113 -24.12 -11.63 19.31
CA GLY A 113 -25.56 -11.35 19.12
C GLY A 113 -26.35 -12.26 20.05
N GLN A 114 -26.68 -11.81 21.27
CA GLN A 114 -27.86 -11.00 21.63
C GLN A 114 -29.18 -11.78 21.59
N ARG A 115 -29.88 -11.78 22.76
CA ARG A 115 -31.34 -11.80 23.04
C ARG A 115 -32.24 -12.66 22.11
N GLU A 116 -33.19 -13.45 22.58
CA GLU A 116 -34.28 -13.23 23.56
C GLU A 116 -34.60 -14.59 24.24
N GLY A 117 -35.41 -14.79 25.29
CA GLY A 117 -36.44 -13.97 25.92
C GLY A 117 -37.67 -14.83 26.25
N GLY A 118 -37.58 -15.68 27.29
CA GLY A 118 -38.72 -16.15 28.07
C GLY A 118 -39.56 -17.35 27.56
N GLY A 119 -39.92 -18.24 28.51
CA GLY A 119 -41.22 -18.91 28.48
C GLY A 119 -41.28 -20.41 28.82
N ARG A 120 -41.73 -20.71 30.05
CA ARG A 120 -42.55 -21.91 30.43
C ARG A 120 -41.86 -23.29 30.30
N SER A 121 -42.21 -24.34 31.07
CA SER A 121 -43.07 -24.51 32.25
C SER A 121 -42.68 -25.79 33.01
N ARG A 122 -43.29 -26.02 34.20
CA ARG A 122 -43.12 -27.23 35.04
C ARG A 122 -43.75 -28.50 34.42
N GLY A 123 -43.29 -29.66 34.89
CA GLY A 123 -43.88 -31.00 34.73
C GLY A 123 -42.80 -32.03 34.38
N ALA A 124 -42.32 -32.97 35.22
CA ALA A 124 -42.88 -33.77 36.31
C ALA A 124 -43.73 -34.98 35.87
N ALA A 125 -43.24 -36.18 36.26
CA ALA A 125 -43.86 -37.52 36.28
C ALA A 125 -44.02 -38.32 34.97
N GLY A 126 -43.65 -39.61 35.04
CA GLY A 126 -44.26 -40.69 34.24
C GLY A 126 -43.30 -41.75 33.68
N GLY A 127 -43.20 -42.92 34.34
CA GLY A 127 -42.58 -44.15 33.81
C GLY A 127 -41.12 -44.04 33.36
N GLU A 128 -40.54 -44.99 32.61
CA GLU A 128 -41.00 -46.36 32.36
C GLU A 128 -39.80 -47.31 32.62
N GLU A 129 -39.95 -48.45 33.30
CA GLU A 129 -41.16 -49.01 33.95
C GLU A 129 -41.50 -48.29 35.28
#